data_AF-A0A0S7X6B1-F1
#
_entry.id   AF-A0A0S7X6B1-F1
#
_cell.length_a   1.000
_cell.length_b   1.000
_cell.length_c   1.000
_cell.angle_alpha   90.00
_cell.angle_beta   90.00
_cell.angle_gamma   90.00
#
_symmetry.space_group_name_H-M   'P 1'
#
loop_
_entity.id
_entity.type
_entity.pdbx_description
1 polymer ?
#
loop_
_entity_poly.entity_id
_entity_poly.type
_entity_poly.pdbx_seq_one_letter_code
_entity_poly.pdbx_strand_id
1 'polypeptide(L)'
;MATGLSSYIVWLIAFLIAVVPRVIRLLYWEAYFEDSVYLYHAFAINIGRRPFIDMICTHPPTIENLLSILYNIFGVSYRVAEIFTALIMVAASFFIFDLCKRLTGTIIALITLAAFSFSPLLARYHIFEREVYTLTIASLILWLLFTQDKRLWVCMLIGILGGLNVAIKISGIFIIPAVIFYLLIQRNYLGSLVVLACFVAVGGSIWGYYLAKYGQPAFCQMILLHIIKGTNIPFWDKFKFM
;
A
#
# COMPACT_ATOMS: atom_id res chain seq x y z
N MET A 1 30.57 -14.77 -26.74
CA MET A 1 30.26 -13.40 -26.28
C MET A 1 28.78 -13.17 -26.53
N ALA A 2 27.92 -13.32 -25.52
CA ALA A 2 26.50 -13.08 -25.70
C ALA A 2 26.29 -11.57 -25.90
N THR A 3 25.72 -11.19 -27.05
CA THR A 3 25.30 -9.82 -27.35
C THR A 3 24.22 -9.43 -26.34
N GLY A 4 24.63 -8.80 -25.24
CA GLY A 4 23.71 -8.31 -24.21
C GLY A 4 22.73 -7.31 -24.85
N LEU A 5 21.43 -7.53 -24.66
CA LEU A 5 20.41 -6.55 -25.01
C LEU A 5 20.80 -5.19 -24.43
N SER A 6 20.67 -4.13 -25.23
CA SER A 6 20.95 -2.78 -24.75
C SER A 6 20.04 -2.45 -23.55
N SER A 7 20.57 -1.71 -22.58
CA SER A 7 19.83 -1.34 -21.36
C SER A 7 18.47 -0.71 -21.68
N TYR A 8 18.40 0.10 -22.74
CA TYR A 8 17.17 0.74 -23.20
C TYR A 8 16.11 -0.27 -23.65
N ILE A 9 16.50 -1.32 -24.37
CA ILE A 9 15.54 -2.35 -24.80
C ILE A 9 14.99 -3.10 -23.59
N VAL A 10 15.83 -3.41 -22.60
CA VAL A 10 15.40 -4.07 -21.36
C VAL A 10 14.36 -3.24 -20.61
N TRP A 11 14.61 -1.93 -20.45
CA TRP A 11 13.66 -1.04 -19.78
C TRP A 11 12.37 -0.83 -20.58
N LEU A 12 12.46 -0.78 -21.91
CA LEU A 12 11.27 -0.72 -22.76
C LEU A 12 10.40 -1.98 -22.59
N ILE A 13 11.01 -3.17 -22.61
CA ILE A 13 10.29 -4.44 -22.37
C ILE A 13 9.65 -4.44 -20.98
N ALA A 14 10.39 -4.03 -19.94
CA ALA A 14 9.86 -3.95 -18.59
C ALA A 14 8.67 -2.97 -18.49
N PHE A 15 8.77 -1.81 -19.15
CA PHE A 15 7.68 -0.85 -19.23
C PHE A 15 6.44 -1.46 -19.88
N LEU A 16 6.59 -2.12 -21.03
CA LEU A 16 5.47 -2.77 -21.71
C LEU A 16 4.81 -3.84 -20.83
N ILE A 17 5.61 -4.69 -20.18
CA ILE A 17 5.09 -5.74 -19.27
C ILE A 17 4.31 -5.12 -18.10
N ALA A 18 4.80 -4.04 -17.50
CA ALA A 18 4.16 -3.40 -16.35
C ALA A 18 2.87 -2.63 -16.75
N VAL A 19 2.86 -1.98 -17.91
CA VAL A 19 1.81 -1.04 -18.33
C VAL A 19 0.71 -1.72 -19.13
N VAL A 20 1.03 -2.62 -20.06
CA VAL A 20 0.03 -3.22 -20.98
C VAL A 20 -1.13 -3.90 -20.23
N PRO A 21 -0.90 -4.72 -19.18
CA PRO A 21 -2.00 -5.32 -18.41
C PRO A 21 -2.94 -4.29 -17.78
N ARG A 22 -2.40 -3.12 -17.38
CA ARG A 22 -3.19 -2.05 -16.77
C ARG A 22 -3.99 -1.28 -17.80
N VAL A 23 -3.43 -1.03 -18.98
CA VAL A 23 -4.16 -0.42 -20.10
C VAL A 23 -5.27 -1.36 -20.56
N ILE A 24 -4.99 -2.65 -20.75
CA ILE A 24 -6.01 -3.65 -21.07
C ILE A 24 -7.10 -3.65 -20.01
N ARG A 25 -6.72 -3.59 -18.72
CA ARG A 25 -7.68 -3.54 -17.62
C ARG A 25 -8.57 -2.30 -17.66
N LEU A 26 -8.01 -1.12 -17.93
CA LEU A 26 -8.78 0.13 -18.06
C LEU A 26 -9.76 0.07 -19.24
N LEU A 27 -9.38 -0.57 -20.35
CA LEU A 27 -10.24 -0.76 -21.51
C LEU A 27 -11.31 -1.83 -21.30
N TYR A 28 -11.16 -2.67 -20.28
CA TYR A 28 -12.16 -3.68 -19.93
C TYR A 28 -13.38 -3.00 -19.30
N TRP A 29 -14.57 -3.37 -19.78
CA TRP A 29 -15.82 -2.69 -19.47
C TRP A 29 -16.38 -3.09 -18.10
N GLU A 30 -16.10 -4.30 -17.63
CA GLU A 30 -16.54 -4.76 -16.31
C GLU A 30 -15.67 -4.14 -15.23
N ALA A 31 -16.30 -3.71 -14.15
CA ALA A 31 -15.64 -3.25 -12.94
C ALA A 31 -15.90 -4.27 -11.84
N TYR A 32 -14.83 -4.88 -11.31
CA TYR A 32 -14.90 -5.76 -10.15
C TYR A 32 -14.66 -4.94 -8.89
N PHE A 33 -15.75 -4.57 -8.21
CA PHE A 33 -15.66 -3.91 -6.91
C PHE A 33 -15.66 -4.99 -5.84
N GLU A 34 -14.51 -5.29 -5.25
CA GLU A 34 -14.49 -6.15 -4.06
C GLU A 34 -14.88 -5.33 -2.83
N ASP A 35 -14.28 -4.16 -2.65
CA ASP A 35 -14.63 -3.21 -1.60
C ASP A 35 -15.06 -1.85 -2.20
N SER A 36 -16.27 -1.81 -2.77
CA SER A 36 -16.93 -0.55 -3.20
C SER A 36 -17.03 0.50 -2.09
N VAL A 37 -16.94 0.05 -0.84
CA VAL A 37 -16.97 0.84 0.39
C VAL A 37 -15.86 1.91 0.41
N TYR A 38 -14.64 1.63 -0.09
CA TYR A 38 -13.55 2.63 -0.08
C TYR A 38 -13.81 3.79 -1.05
N LEU A 39 -14.41 3.51 -2.21
CA LEU A 39 -14.82 4.56 -3.15
C LEU A 39 -15.92 5.43 -2.55
N TYR A 40 -16.90 4.80 -1.90
CA TYR A 40 -17.97 5.51 -1.21
C TYR A 40 -17.43 6.38 -0.08
N HIS A 41 -16.48 5.87 0.73
CA HIS A 41 -15.84 6.66 1.78
C HIS A 41 -15.11 7.87 1.22
N ALA A 42 -14.33 7.71 0.15
CA ALA A 42 -13.64 8.83 -0.50
C ALA A 42 -14.64 9.89 -1.00
N PHE A 43 -15.74 9.47 -1.62
CA PHE A 43 -16.83 10.36 -2.01
C PHE A 43 -17.51 11.04 -0.82
N ALA A 44 -17.81 10.29 0.24
CA ALA A 44 -18.46 10.81 1.43
C ALA A 44 -17.57 11.86 2.12
N ILE A 45 -16.27 11.60 2.24
CA ILE A 45 -15.28 12.58 2.73
C ILE A 45 -15.26 13.81 1.81
N ASN A 46 -15.31 13.62 0.50
CA ASN A 46 -15.31 14.71 -0.49
C ASN A 46 -16.50 15.67 -0.28
N ILE A 47 -17.68 15.16 0.04
CA ILE A 47 -18.87 15.98 0.34
C ILE A 47 -18.97 16.42 1.82
N GLY A 48 -17.89 16.27 2.61
CA GLY A 48 -17.80 16.77 3.99
C GLY A 48 -18.34 15.82 5.06
N ARG A 49 -18.62 14.55 4.74
CA ARG A 49 -18.94 13.55 5.77
C ARG A 49 -17.73 13.22 6.61
N ARG A 50 -17.99 12.96 7.89
CA ARG A 50 -16.99 12.67 8.91
C ARG A 50 -16.73 11.17 9.00
N PRO A 51 -15.47 10.72 8.80
CA PRO A 51 -15.06 9.35 9.09
C PRO A 51 -15.50 8.87 10.47
N PHE A 52 -15.80 7.58 10.61
CA PHE A 52 -16.24 6.90 11.84
C PHE A 52 -17.59 7.32 12.42
N ILE A 53 -18.09 8.52 12.08
CA ILE A 53 -19.39 9.02 12.54
C ILE A 53 -20.45 8.77 11.49
N ASP A 54 -20.21 9.25 10.27
CA ASP A 54 -21.16 9.20 9.17
C ASP A 54 -20.95 7.97 8.27
N MET A 55 -19.87 7.21 8.51
CA MET A 55 -19.46 6.04 7.72
C MET A 55 -18.65 5.07 8.58
N ILE A 56 -18.70 3.77 8.25
CA ILE A 56 -17.98 2.71 8.97
C ILE A 56 -16.57 2.59 8.40
N CYS A 57 -15.57 3.01 9.14
CA CYS A 57 -14.16 2.89 8.76
C CYS A 57 -13.44 1.92 9.69
N THR A 58 -12.97 0.79 9.16
CA THR A 58 -12.17 -0.18 9.94
C THR A 58 -10.70 0.23 10.06
N HIS A 59 -10.24 1.16 9.23
CA HIS A 59 -8.87 1.65 9.20
C HIS A 59 -8.86 3.17 9.16
N PRO A 60 -7.72 3.82 9.46
CA PRO A 60 -7.57 5.23 9.12
C PRO A 60 -7.90 5.46 7.63
N PRO A 61 -8.72 6.47 7.29
CA PRO A 61 -9.13 6.76 5.92
C PRO A 61 -8.00 7.44 5.12
N THR A 62 -6.77 6.95 5.23
CA THR A 62 -5.57 7.61 4.68
C THR A 62 -5.64 7.70 3.16
N ILE A 63 -5.93 6.59 2.49
CA ILE A 63 -6.06 6.58 1.02
C ILE A 63 -7.38 7.21 0.58
N GLU A 64 -8.46 7.09 1.35
CA GLU A 64 -9.73 7.72 1.00
C GLU A 64 -9.68 9.24 1.05
N ASN A 65 -8.93 9.83 2.00
CA ASN A 65 -8.66 11.27 1.97
C ASN A 65 -7.86 11.66 0.73
N LEU A 66 -6.86 10.86 0.34
CA LEU A 66 -6.09 11.11 -0.87
C LEU A 66 -6.99 11.06 -2.11
N LEU A 67 -7.85 10.05 -2.23
CA LEU A 67 -8.79 9.94 -3.34
C LEU A 67 -9.85 11.05 -3.31
N SER A 68 -10.30 11.48 -2.13
CA SER A 68 -11.18 12.63 -1.98
C SER A 68 -10.56 13.92 -2.53
N ILE A 69 -9.26 14.13 -2.30
CA ILE A 69 -8.51 15.24 -2.90
C ILE A 69 -8.48 15.09 -4.43
N LEU A 70 -8.22 13.88 -4.94
CA LEU A 70 -8.24 13.63 -6.38
C LEU A 70 -9.62 13.87 -7.00
N TYR A 71 -10.71 13.53 -6.30
CA TYR A 71 -12.07 13.82 -6.74
C TYR A 71 -12.37 15.33 -6.81
N ASN A 72 -11.78 16.15 -5.93
CA ASN A 72 -11.88 17.61 -6.04
C ASN A 72 -11.19 18.16 -7.31
N ILE A 73 -10.15 17.49 -7.79
CA ILE A 73 -9.34 17.96 -8.94
C ILE A 73 -9.91 17.43 -10.26
N PHE A 74 -10.24 16.14 -10.31
CA PHE A 74 -10.59 15.43 -11.55
C PHE A 74 -12.08 15.09 -11.66
N GLY A 75 -12.88 15.41 -10.63
CA GLY A 75 -14.27 15.02 -10.51
C GLY A 75 -14.47 13.64 -9.88
N VAL A 76 -15.66 13.40 -9.34
CA VAL A 76 -16.04 12.11 -8.73
C VAL A 76 -16.30 11.09 -9.85
N SER A 77 -15.38 10.15 -10.01
CA SER A 77 -15.53 9.06 -10.97
C SER A 77 -14.69 7.85 -10.54
N TYR A 78 -15.25 6.65 -10.66
CA TYR A 78 -14.49 5.43 -10.38
C TYR A 78 -13.25 5.31 -11.29
N ARG A 79 -13.28 5.92 -12.48
CA ARG A 79 -12.12 5.95 -13.40
C ARG A 79 -10.94 6.71 -12.83
N VAL A 80 -11.16 7.75 -12.03
CA VAL A 80 -10.07 8.46 -11.33
C VAL A 80 -9.37 7.50 -10.37
N ALA A 81 -10.15 6.74 -9.59
CA ALA A 81 -9.63 5.77 -8.64
C ALA A 81 -8.92 4.59 -9.34
N GLU A 82 -9.46 4.11 -10.46
CA GLU A 82 -8.89 3.03 -11.25
C GLU A 82 -7.57 3.44 -11.91
N ILE A 83 -7.51 4.61 -12.57
CA ILE A 83 -6.28 5.14 -13.18
C ILE A 83 -5.22 5.34 -12.11
N PHE A 84 -5.59 5.91 -10.96
CA PHE A 84 -4.65 6.12 -9.87
C PHE A 84 -4.11 4.79 -9.32
N THR A 85 -4.98 3.79 -9.13
CA THR A 85 -4.58 2.45 -8.71
C THR A 85 -3.65 1.79 -9.73
N ALA A 86 -3.93 1.94 -11.03
CA ALA A 86 -3.06 1.45 -12.11
C ALA A 86 -1.66 2.07 -12.06
N LEU A 87 -1.55 3.39 -11.85
CA LEU A 87 -0.26 4.08 -11.71
C LEU A 87 0.54 3.56 -10.52
N ILE A 88 -0.13 3.34 -9.38
CA ILE A 88 0.47 2.79 -8.17
C ILE A 88 0.98 1.36 -8.40
N MET A 89 0.22 0.51 -9.10
CA MET A 89 0.67 -0.83 -9.50
C MET A 89 1.87 -0.81 -10.45
N VAL A 90 1.91 0.12 -11.40
CA VAL A 90 3.06 0.28 -12.31
C VAL A 90 4.31 0.65 -11.52
N ALA A 91 4.20 1.57 -10.55
CA ALA A 91 5.30 1.92 -9.66
C ALA A 91 5.82 0.71 -8.87
N ALA A 92 4.91 -0.07 -8.25
CA ALA A 92 5.28 -1.32 -7.56
C ALA A 92 6.04 -2.29 -8.48
N SER A 93 5.55 -2.44 -9.70
CA SER A 93 6.14 -3.32 -10.71
C SER A 93 7.57 -2.91 -11.03
N PHE A 94 7.86 -1.61 -11.16
CA PHE A 94 9.23 -1.13 -11.38
C PHE A 94 10.15 -1.31 -10.18
N PHE A 95 9.67 -1.10 -8.95
CA PHE A 95 10.47 -1.37 -7.75
C PHE A 95 10.85 -2.85 -7.66
N ILE A 96 9.90 -3.76 -7.92
CA ILE A 96 10.13 -5.20 -7.94
C ILE A 96 11.13 -5.57 -9.05
N PHE A 97 10.93 -5.04 -10.26
CA PHE A 97 11.81 -5.32 -11.40
C PHE A 97 13.26 -4.88 -11.14
N ASP A 98 13.47 -3.62 -10.75
CA ASP A 98 14.82 -3.10 -10.53
C ASP A 98 15.53 -3.84 -9.38
N LEU A 99 14.79 -4.12 -8.30
CA LEU A 99 15.31 -4.91 -7.19
C LEU A 99 15.72 -6.32 -7.65
N CYS A 100 14.83 -7.03 -8.34
CA CYS A 100 15.10 -8.40 -8.80
C CYS A 100 16.26 -8.43 -9.82
N LYS A 101 16.33 -7.45 -10.72
CA LYS A 101 17.39 -7.32 -11.71
C LYS A 101 18.77 -7.19 -11.05
N ARG A 102 18.87 -6.41 -9.98
CA ARG A 102 20.13 -6.24 -9.22
C ARG A 102 20.54 -7.51 -8.47
N LEU A 103 19.58 -8.29 -7.99
CA LEU A 103 19.84 -9.48 -7.18
C LEU A 103 20.08 -10.75 -8.01
N THR A 104 19.44 -10.88 -9.19
CA THR A 104 19.37 -12.15 -9.93
C THR A 104 19.70 -12.02 -11.41
N GLY A 105 19.84 -10.79 -11.92
CA GLY A 105 20.08 -10.51 -13.34
C GLY A 105 18.79 -10.25 -14.14
N THR A 106 18.98 -9.80 -15.38
CA THR A 106 17.90 -9.24 -16.21
C THR A 106 16.82 -10.24 -16.58
N ILE A 107 17.17 -11.48 -16.92
CA ILE A 107 16.20 -12.47 -17.42
C ILE A 107 15.22 -12.86 -16.33
N ILE A 108 15.73 -13.21 -15.14
CA ILE A 108 14.90 -13.59 -13.99
C ILE A 108 14.00 -12.42 -13.56
N ALA A 109 14.53 -11.19 -13.62
CA ALA A 109 13.75 -9.99 -13.31
C ALA A 109 12.59 -9.76 -14.29
N LEU A 110 12.80 -9.95 -15.59
CA LEU A 110 11.73 -9.84 -16.58
C LEU A 110 10.66 -10.92 -16.39
N ILE A 111 11.07 -12.17 -16.09
CA ILE A 111 10.13 -13.26 -15.79
C ILE A 111 9.32 -12.94 -14.54
N THR A 112 9.98 -12.46 -13.48
CA THR A 112 9.34 -12.07 -12.22
C THR A 112 8.36 -10.93 -12.44
N LEU A 113 8.76 -9.92 -13.21
CA LEU A 113 7.92 -8.78 -13.57
C LEU A 113 6.69 -9.23 -14.37
N ALA A 114 6.85 -10.15 -15.32
CA ALA A 114 5.75 -10.70 -16.10
C ALA A 114 4.78 -11.49 -15.20
N ALA A 115 5.29 -12.41 -14.38
CA ALA A 115 4.48 -13.18 -13.44
C ALA A 115 3.71 -12.27 -12.46
N PHE A 116 4.36 -11.22 -11.95
CA PHE A 116 3.72 -10.23 -11.09
C PHE A 116 2.65 -9.44 -11.87
N SER A 117 3.02 -8.80 -12.99
CA SER A 117 2.16 -7.85 -13.70
C SER A 117 0.90 -8.50 -14.26
N PHE A 118 1.01 -9.74 -14.73
CA PHE A 118 -0.09 -10.55 -15.28
C PHE A 118 -0.79 -11.43 -14.24
N SER A 119 -0.48 -11.28 -12.95
CA SER A 119 -1.20 -11.99 -11.89
C SER A 119 -2.70 -11.67 -11.93
N PRO A 120 -3.59 -12.68 -11.91
CA PRO A 120 -5.03 -12.47 -11.87
C PRO A 120 -5.47 -11.62 -10.66
N LEU A 121 -4.72 -11.70 -9.56
CA LEU A 121 -5.00 -10.92 -8.35
C LEU A 121 -4.86 -9.42 -8.60
N LEU A 122 -3.84 -8.99 -9.35
CA LEU A 122 -3.66 -7.57 -9.69
C LEU A 122 -4.68 -7.09 -10.73
N ALA A 123 -5.14 -7.97 -11.62
CA ALA A 123 -6.25 -7.63 -12.52
C ALA A 123 -7.56 -7.46 -11.74
N ARG A 124 -7.76 -8.25 -10.67
CA ARG A 124 -8.91 -8.16 -9.77
C ARG A 124 -8.87 -6.89 -8.92
N TYR A 125 -7.74 -6.56 -8.29
CA TYR A 125 -7.56 -5.38 -7.42
C TYR A 125 -7.36 -4.04 -8.16
N HIS A 126 -7.99 -3.86 -9.31
CA HIS A 126 -7.85 -2.68 -10.15
C HIS A 126 -8.57 -1.42 -9.63
N ILE A 127 -9.54 -1.56 -8.72
CA ILE A 127 -10.32 -0.43 -8.17
C ILE A 127 -10.01 -0.23 -6.70
N PHE A 128 -9.03 0.62 -6.43
CA PHE A 128 -8.85 1.30 -5.15
C PHE A 128 -8.83 0.39 -3.90
N GLU A 129 -8.13 -0.73 -4.01
CA GLU A 129 -7.97 -1.70 -2.92
C GLU A 129 -6.73 -1.38 -2.08
N ARG A 130 -6.87 -1.40 -0.75
CA ARG A 130 -5.80 -1.02 0.21
C ARG A 130 -4.54 -1.86 0.03
N GLU A 131 -4.70 -3.12 -0.33
CA GLU A 131 -3.67 -4.11 -0.60
C GLU A 131 -2.66 -3.58 -1.62
N VAL A 132 -3.14 -2.93 -2.68
CA VAL A 132 -2.31 -2.42 -3.77
C VAL A 132 -1.37 -1.33 -3.28
N TYR A 133 -1.89 -0.41 -2.47
CA TYR A 133 -1.11 0.67 -1.88
C TYR A 133 -0.11 0.11 -0.87
N THR A 134 -0.53 -0.82 -0.03
CA THR A 134 0.37 -1.42 0.96
C THR A 134 1.49 -2.25 0.33
N LEU A 135 1.18 -2.98 -0.74
CA LEU A 135 2.14 -3.71 -1.55
C LEU A 135 3.14 -2.76 -2.19
N THR A 136 2.67 -1.66 -2.78
CA THR A 136 3.54 -0.66 -3.44
C THR A 136 4.51 -0.03 -2.45
N ILE A 137 4.02 0.37 -1.26
CA ILE A 137 4.87 0.92 -0.20
C ILE A 137 5.87 -0.14 0.30
N ALA A 138 5.43 -1.39 0.49
CA ALA A 138 6.33 -2.48 0.89
C ALA A 138 7.41 -2.75 -0.17
N SER A 139 7.06 -2.75 -1.46
CA SER A 139 8.02 -2.89 -2.56
C SER A 139 9.02 -1.73 -2.60
N LEU A 140 8.58 -0.49 -2.36
CA LEU A 140 9.46 0.67 -2.25
C LEU A 140 10.40 0.56 -1.04
N ILE A 141 9.90 0.13 0.12
CA ILE A 141 10.72 -0.09 1.32
C ILE A 141 11.82 -1.12 1.04
N LEU A 142 11.46 -2.26 0.43
CA LEU A 142 12.43 -3.29 0.06
C LEU A 142 13.44 -2.77 -0.98
N TRP A 143 12.97 -2.04 -1.99
CA TRP A 143 13.84 -1.42 -2.99
C TRP A 143 14.83 -0.46 -2.32
N LEU A 144 14.39 0.43 -1.43
CA LEU A 144 15.28 1.32 -0.68
C LEU A 144 16.29 0.54 0.16
N LEU A 145 15.83 -0.48 0.88
CA LEU A 145 16.67 -1.27 1.78
C LEU A 145 17.83 -1.96 1.03
N PHE A 146 17.56 -2.49 -0.16
CA PHE A 146 18.54 -3.30 -0.89
C PHE A 146 19.32 -2.52 -1.94
N THR A 147 18.80 -1.39 -2.47
CA THR A 147 19.46 -0.64 -3.54
C THR A 147 20.20 0.60 -3.06
N GLN A 148 19.83 1.17 -1.91
CA GLN A 148 20.44 2.39 -1.40
C GLN A 148 21.47 2.10 -0.30
N ASP A 149 22.38 3.05 -0.11
CA ASP A 149 23.24 3.08 1.06
C ASP A 149 22.38 3.26 2.32
N LYS A 150 22.73 2.56 3.39
CA LYS A 150 21.94 2.52 4.63
C LYS A 150 22.22 3.74 5.52
N ARG A 151 22.28 4.92 4.88
CA ARG A 151 22.41 6.22 5.52
C ARG A 151 21.17 6.50 6.36
N LEU A 152 21.32 7.31 7.40
CA LEU A 152 20.24 7.59 8.34
C LEU A 152 18.96 8.13 7.68
N TRP A 153 19.08 8.96 6.65
CA TRP A 153 17.91 9.47 5.94
C TRP A 153 17.12 8.38 5.21
N VAL A 154 17.78 7.34 4.69
CA VAL A 154 17.11 6.18 4.09
C VAL A 154 16.36 5.40 5.16
N CYS A 155 16.97 5.20 6.33
CA CYS A 155 16.31 4.59 7.48
C CYS A 155 15.10 5.40 7.96
N MET A 156 15.22 6.74 8.02
CA MET A 156 14.08 7.62 8.33
C MET A 156 12.96 7.45 7.32
N LEU A 157 13.28 7.49 6.02
CA LEU A 157 12.29 7.32 4.95
C LEU A 157 11.59 5.96 5.03
N ILE A 158 12.33 4.87 5.27
CA ILE A 158 11.75 3.54 5.45
C ILE A 158 10.80 3.50 6.64
N GLY A 159 11.17 4.12 7.78
CA GLY A 159 10.30 4.21 8.95
C GLY A 159 9.02 5.01 8.67
N ILE A 160 9.14 6.18 8.02
CA ILE A 160 8.00 7.01 7.61
C ILE A 160 7.05 6.23 6.70
N LEU A 161 7.60 5.60 5.66
CA LEU A 161 6.84 4.75 4.74
C LEU A 161 6.18 3.59 5.46
N GLY A 162 6.85 2.96 6.43
CA GLY A 162 6.27 1.93 7.28
C GLY A 162 5.07 2.41 8.08
N GLY A 163 5.18 3.60 8.68
CA GLY A 163 4.11 4.20 9.46
C GLY A 163 2.90 4.53 8.59
N LEU A 164 3.13 5.08 7.39
CA LEU A 164 2.11 5.27 6.37
C LEU A 164 1.48 3.93 5.94
N ASN A 165 2.28 2.89 5.75
CA ASN A 165 1.80 1.57 5.33
C ASN A 165 0.77 1.00 6.31
N VAL A 166 1.07 1.06 7.62
CA VAL A 166 0.14 0.63 8.69
C VAL A 166 -1.10 1.52 8.78
N ALA A 167 -0.97 2.80 8.48
CA ALA A 167 -2.10 3.72 8.41
C ALA A 167 -3.03 3.44 7.20
N ILE A 168 -2.52 2.81 6.14
CA ILE A 168 -3.34 2.34 5.02
C ILE A 168 -4.00 1.01 5.37
N LYS A 169 -3.24 0.05 5.91
CA LYS A 169 -3.79 -1.24 6.34
C LYS A 169 -2.93 -1.84 7.43
N ILE A 170 -3.57 -2.40 8.46
CA ILE A 170 -2.85 -2.95 9.62
C ILE A 170 -1.84 -4.05 9.24
N SER A 171 -2.10 -4.82 8.18
CA SER A 171 -1.17 -5.82 7.65
C SER A 171 0.15 -5.22 7.14
N GLY A 172 0.19 -3.91 6.87
CA GLY A 172 1.43 -3.19 6.57
C GLY A 172 2.46 -3.25 7.70
N ILE A 173 2.07 -3.68 8.91
CA ILE A 173 2.98 -3.79 10.06
C ILE A 173 4.07 -4.84 9.85
N PHE A 174 3.78 -5.90 9.09
CA PHE A 174 4.67 -7.06 9.00
C PHE A 174 6.02 -6.77 8.32
N ILE A 175 6.10 -5.75 7.47
CA ILE A 175 7.37 -5.41 6.81
C ILE A 175 8.40 -4.83 7.77
N ILE A 176 7.97 -4.11 8.81
CA ILE A 176 8.87 -3.34 9.67
C ILE A 176 9.70 -4.20 10.62
N PRO A 177 9.15 -5.22 11.31
CA PRO A 177 9.96 -6.16 12.07
C PRO A 177 11.03 -6.85 11.21
N ALA A 178 10.70 -7.21 9.96
CA ALA A 178 11.67 -7.82 9.04
C ALA A 178 12.81 -6.86 8.67
N VAL A 179 12.50 -5.59 8.38
CA VAL A 179 13.50 -4.54 8.10
C VAL A 179 14.40 -4.30 9.32
N ILE A 180 13.80 -4.15 10.51
CA ILE A 180 14.54 -3.93 11.75
C ILE A 180 15.47 -5.11 12.01
N PHE A 181 14.95 -6.35 11.93
CA PHE A 181 15.75 -7.55 12.13
C PHE A 181 16.92 -7.64 11.12
N TYR A 182 16.67 -7.32 9.85
CA TYR A 182 17.73 -7.25 8.84
C TYR A 182 18.82 -6.23 9.20
N LEU A 183 18.45 -5.01 9.61
CA LEU A 183 19.41 -3.98 10.00
C LEU A 183 20.18 -4.35 11.27
N LEU A 184 19.55 -5.04 12.22
CA LEU A 184 20.21 -5.59 13.40
C LEU A 184 21.24 -6.66 13.04
N ILE A 185 20.94 -7.56 12.09
CA ILE A 185 21.91 -8.53 11.56
C ILE A 185 23.12 -7.83 10.93
N GLN A 186 22.87 -6.73 10.21
CA GLN A 186 23.92 -5.88 9.63
C GLN A 186 24.64 -5.00 10.68
N ARG A 187 24.34 -5.16 11.98
CA ARG A 187 24.86 -4.36 13.10
C ARG A 187 24.59 -2.86 12.97
N ASN A 188 23.59 -2.46 12.17
CA ASN A 188 23.15 -1.08 12.04
C ASN A 188 22.08 -0.75 13.09
N TYR A 189 22.51 -0.69 14.34
CA TYR A 189 21.61 -0.45 15.48
C TYR A 189 20.93 0.91 15.42
N LEU A 190 21.69 1.96 15.06
CA LEU A 190 21.14 3.31 14.95
C LEU A 190 20.09 3.40 13.84
N GLY A 191 20.35 2.82 12.66
CA GLY A 191 19.37 2.74 11.58
C GLY A 191 18.11 1.98 11.99
N SER A 192 18.27 0.88 12.73
CA SER A 192 17.14 0.09 13.25
C SER A 192 16.26 0.92 14.20
N LEU A 193 16.89 1.65 15.14
CA LEU A 193 16.19 2.53 16.08
C LEU A 193 15.50 3.69 15.36
N VAL A 194 16.14 4.28 14.35
CA VAL A 194 15.55 5.35 13.53
C VAL A 194 14.34 4.86 12.74
N VAL A 195 14.41 3.68 12.10
CA VAL A 195 13.26 3.07 11.41
C VAL A 195 12.10 2.91 12.39
N LEU A 196 12.36 2.33 13.58
CA LEU A 196 11.34 2.11 14.60
C LEU A 196 10.73 3.43 15.09
N ALA A 197 11.56 4.43 15.39
CA ALA A 197 11.11 5.73 15.88
C ALA A 197 10.23 6.44 14.85
N CYS A 198 10.67 6.51 13.58
CA CYS A 198 9.88 7.12 12.50
C CYS A 198 8.58 6.34 12.22
N PHE A 199 8.64 5.01 12.26
CA PHE A 199 7.47 4.14 12.12
C PHE A 199 6.42 4.42 13.19
N VAL A 200 6.83 4.41 14.46
CA VAL A 200 5.93 4.69 15.60
C VAL A 200 5.44 6.12 15.54
N ALA A 201 6.30 7.09 15.22
CA ALA A 201 5.92 8.49 15.14
C ALA A 201 4.86 8.72 14.07
N VAL A 202 5.05 8.25 12.83
CA VAL A 202 4.10 8.49 11.74
C VAL A 202 2.84 7.64 11.91
N GLY A 203 3.00 6.32 12.09
CA GLY A 203 1.87 5.41 12.26
C GLY A 203 1.05 5.76 13.49
N GLY A 204 1.72 5.98 14.62
CA GLY A 204 1.10 6.37 15.88
C GLY A 204 0.43 7.75 15.80
N SER A 205 1.02 8.73 15.13
CA SER A 205 0.39 10.06 14.97
C SER A 205 -0.88 9.99 14.12
N ILE A 206 -0.89 9.22 13.02
CA ILE A 206 -2.09 9.11 12.17
C ILE A 206 -3.21 8.38 12.94
N TRP A 207 -2.90 7.23 13.55
CA TRP A 207 -3.88 6.50 14.35
C TRP A 207 -4.36 7.32 15.54
N GLY A 208 -3.43 7.93 16.27
CA GLY A 208 -3.70 8.80 17.42
C GLY A 208 -4.57 10.01 17.05
N TYR A 209 -4.33 10.64 15.89
CA TYR A 209 -5.17 11.72 15.39
C TYR A 209 -6.63 11.29 15.23
N TYR A 210 -6.88 10.15 14.58
CA TYR A 210 -8.24 9.66 14.37
C TYR A 210 -8.93 9.24 15.68
N LEU A 211 -8.19 8.57 16.57
CA LEU A 211 -8.71 8.21 17.89
C LEU A 211 -9.03 9.45 18.74
N ALA A 212 -8.17 10.46 18.74
CA ALA A 212 -8.39 11.69 19.48
C ALA A 212 -9.56 12.52 18.90
N LYS A 213 -9.64 12.61 17.56
CA LYS A 213 -10.65 13.42 16.87
C LYS A 213 -12.06 12.82 16.95
N TYR A 214 -12.19 11.50 16.85
CA TYR A 214 -13.49 10.83 16.75
C TYR A 214 -13.84 10.00 17.98
N GLY A 215 -12.92 9.83 18.95
CA GLY A 215 -13.18 9.20 20.24
C GLY A 215 -13.63 7.74 20.13
N GLN A 216 -14.66 7.39 20.88
CA GLN A 216 -15.21 6.04 20.99
C GLN A 216 -15.58 5.41 19.63
N PRO A 217 -16.30 6.10 18.71
CA PRO A 217 -16.56 5.57 17.36
C PRO A 217 -15.32 5.05 16.62
N ALA A 218 -14.23 5.82 16.58
CA ALA A 218 -12.99 5.39 15.94
C ALA A 218 -12.34 4.22 16.69
N PHE A 219 -12.32 4.25 18.02
CA PHE A 219 -11.78 3.15 18.81
C PHE A 219 -12.51 1.82 18.53
N CYS A 220 -13.85 1.84 18.55
CA CYS A 220 -14.66 0.64 18.31
C CYS A 220 -14.42 0.06 16.91
N GLN A 221 -14.36 0.91 15.89
CA GLN A 221 -14.24 0.44 14.50
C GLN A 221 -12.80 0.08 14.11
N MET A 222 -11.79 0.84 14.59
CA MET A 222 -10.39 0.61 14.23
C MET A 222 -9.74 -0.50 15.05
N ILE A 223 -10.06 -0.59 16.34
CA ILE A 223 -9.37 -1.49 17.28
C ILE A 223 -10.28 -2.65 17.67
N LEU A 224 -11.43 -2.36 18.29
CA LEU A 224 -12.28 -3.40 18.88
C LEU A 224 -12.80 -4.36 17.81
N LEU A 225 -13.24 -3.84 16.65
CA LEU A 225 -13.74 -4.66 15.55
C LEU A 225 -12.67 -5.63 15.02
N HIS A 226 -11.39 -5.24 14.96
CA HIS A 226 -10.31 -6.12 14.54
C HIS A 226 -10.06 -7.25 15.55
N ILE A 227 -10.08 -6.93 16.85
CA ILE A 227 -9.95 -7.92 17.92
C ILE A 227 -11.12 -8.89 17.84
N ILE A 228 -12.35 -8.38 17.79
CA ILE A 228 -13.57 -9.19 17.71
C ILE A 228 -13.63 -10.02 16.42
N LYS A 229 -13.18 -9.49 15.28
CA LYS A 229 -13.12 -10.25 14.03
C LYS A 229 -12.11 -11.40 14.12
N GLY A 230 -11.02 -11.20 14.85
CA GLY A 230 -10.01 -12.22 15.12
C GLY A 230 -10.44 -13.28 16.14
N THR A 231 -11.45 -13.01 16.96
CA THR A 231 -12.00 -14.01 17.89
C THR A 231 -13.09 -14.83 17.21
N ASN A 232 -13.01 -16.16 17.33
CA ASN A 232 -14.03 -17.12 16.87
C ASN A 232 -15.33 -17.06 17.70
N ILE A 233 -15.59 -15.94 18.38
CA ILE A 233 -16.82 -15.73 19.15
C ILE A 233 -18.00 -15.72 18.16
N PRO A 234 -19.11 -16.42 18.45
CA PRO A 234 -20.30 -16.39 17.61
C PRO A 234 -20.82 -14.96 17.39
N PHE A 235 -21.32 -14.66 16.19
CA PHE A 235 -21.75 -13.30 15.80
C PHE A 235 -22.72 -12.64 16.81
N TRP A 236 -23.63 -13.42 17.39
CA TRP A 236 -24.63 -12.95 18.35
C TRP A 236 -24.06 -12.48 19.69
N ASP A 237 -22.94 -13.05 20.13
CA ASP A 237 -22.30 -12.64 21.39
C ASP A 237 -21.42 -11.39 21.23
N LYS A 238 -21.17 -10.94 19.99
CA LYS A 238 -20.37 -9.73 19.70
C LYS A 238 -21.13 -8.44 20.02
N PHE A 239 -22.46 -8.46 19.96
CA PHE A 239 -23.32 -7.30 20.25
C PHE A 239 -23.34 -6.89 21.73
N LYS A 240 -22.88 -7.76 22.65
CA LYS A 240 -22.76 -7.39 24.08
C LYS A 240 -21.63 -6.38 24.34
N PHE A 241 -20.76 -6.15 23.35
CA PHE A 241 -19.56 -5.31 23.46
C PHE A 241 -19.61 -4.04 22.58
N MET A 242 -20.72 -3.82 21.86
CA MET A 242 -20.97 -2.64 21.03
C MET A 242 -22.09 -1.81 21.64
#